data_AF-A0A847XQQ8-F1
#
_entry.id   AF-A0A847XQQ8-F1
#
_cell.length_a   1.000
_cell.length_b   1.000
_cell.length_c   1.000
_cell.angle_alpha   90.00
_cell.angle_beta   90.00
_cell.angle_gamma   90.00
#
_symmetry.space_group_name_H-M   'P 1'
#
loop_
_entity.id
_entity.type
_entity.pdbx_description
1 polymer ?
#
loop_
_entity_poly.entity_id
_entity_poly.type
_entity_poly.pdbx_seq_one_letter_code
_entity_poly.pdbx_strand_id
1 'polypeptide(L)'
;MKLLKNITLFLCLSYWAIACNNSNQRVNNEDVNDNSYIEITDAAGRKVNISKSSKFIVIHSKTEIFRILDAESKVEGVTRWTVELNTEVNPVLSKLPSIGGFSKGNVNYEMIYKIVNDSPEDDVILVYNQSWADDIESKIGQSDKIKIIKLNLFGSNEPQKEIAILAKALGKEAECKRYINWFDSLLLMVQTRVRDIPDEEKIKVYWDAPSEGYYNTSGGGSSADIIISRAGGKFISKKLPQSGISVSPEWILQENPDIILAHPSSTRLLTGVKFDYGSAAVDTTKVLNAWNELIATPGISGTDAVKEKKVYFIDDLMFGPSQPVGTVVLAKLFYPEKFADINPREMLKYYYEYFMKLDYKGFYLYPNIFDL
;
A
#
# COMPACT_ATOMS: atom_id res chain seq x y z
N MET A 1 15.35 31.89 -59.78
CA MET A 1 15.23 33.33 -59.44
C MET A 1 15.04 33.42 -57.94
N LYS A 2 16.13 33.70 -57.20
CA LYS A 2 16.33 34.90 -56.36
C LYS A 2 15.35 34.99 -55.17
N LEU A 3 15.76 35.13 -53.91
CA LEU A 3 17.09 35.37 -53.33
C LEU A 3 17.03 35.15 -51.81
N LEU A 4 18.16 34.70 -51.25
CA LEU A 4 18.58 34.83 -49.85
C LEU A 4 18.36 36.25 -49.26
N LYS A 5 18.25 36.34 -47.92
CA LYS A 5 19.22 37.11 -47.10
C LYS A 5 19.09 36.88 -45.58
N ASN A 6 20.15 36.30 -45.02
CA ASN A 6 20.70 36.61 -43.69
C ASN A 6 21.07 38.11 -43.60
N ILE A 7 21.16 38.68 -42.39
CA ILE A 7 22.15 39.71 -41.95
C ILE A 7 21.92 39.94 -40.43
N THR A 8 22.79 39.54 -39.49
CA THR A 8 24.14 40.02 -39.05
C THR A 8 24.08 40.93 -37.82
N LEU A 9 24.52 40.36 -36.69
CA LEU A 9 25.52 40.86 -35.72
C LEU A 9 25.82 42.38 -35.68
N PHE A 10 25.75 42.97 -34.48
CA PHE A 10 26.61 44.10 -34.11
C PHE A 10 27.19 43.91 -32.70
N LEU A 11 28.51 43.71 -32.67
CA LEU A 11 29.37 43.83 -31.49
C LEU A 11 29.46 45.30 -31.06
N CYS A 12 29.38 45.55 -29.76
CA CYS A 12 30.02 46.70 -29.15
C CYS A 12 31.03 46.21 -28.09
N LEU A 13 32.30 46.23 -28.51
CA LEU A 13 33.47 46.26 -27.64
C LEU A 13 33.58 47.65 -27.00
N SER A 14 33.72 47.69 -25.68
CA SER A 14 34.46 48.78 -25.01
C SER A 14 35.27 48.18 -23.86
N TYR A 15 36.57 48.10 -24.07
CA TYR A 15 37.60 47.87 -23.05
C TYR A 15 37.85 49.15 -22.23
N TRP A 16 38.62 48.99 -21.15
CA TRP A 16 39.21 49.96 -20.19
C TRP A 16 38.38 50.12 -18.91
N ALA A 17 38.88 49.94 -17.68
CA ALA A 17 40.26 49.90 -17.19
C ALA A 17 40.38 49.07 -15.91
N ILE A 18 41.59 48.56 -15.68
CA ILE A 18 42.06 47.89 -14.46
C ILE A 18 42.10 48.90 -13.31
N ALA A 19 41.47 48.57 -12.19
CA ALA A 19 41.81 49.11 -10.89
C ALA A 19 41.97 47.93 -9.91
N CYS A 20 43.22 47.54 -9.67
CA CYS A 20 43.56 46.76 -8.49
C CYS A 20 43.26 47.64 -7.27
N ASN A 21 42.32 47.21 -6.42
CA ASN A 21 42.30 47.69 -5.04
C ASN A 21 42.33 46.47 -4.12
N ASN A 22 43.46 46.36 -3.42
CA ASN A 22 43.76 45.33 -2.45
C ASN A 22 43.00 45.68 -1.18
N SER A 23 41.88 45.01 -0.92
CA SER A 23 41.28 44.98 0.41
C SER A 23 41.03 43.53 0.80
N ASN A 24 41.88 43.06 1.73
CA ASN A 24 41.67 41.85 2.51
C ASN A 24 40.24 41.83 3.07
N GLN A 25 39.33 41.13 2.40
CA GLN A 25 38.10 40.65 3.00
C GLN A 25 38.26 39.16 3.23
N ARG A 26 38.28 38.79 4.51
CA ARG A 26 38.10 37.42 4.98
C ARG A 26 36.85 36.89 4.29
N VAL A 27 37.02 35.85 3.47
CA VAL A 27 35.91 35.02 3.03
C VAL A 27 35.36 34.40 4.30
N ASN A 28 34.24 34.95 4.78
CA ASN A 28 33.38 34.22 5.69
C ASN A 28 32.95 32.97 4.92
N ASN A 29 33.33 31.80 5.43
CA ASN A 29 32.71 30.54 5.06
C ASN A 29 31.22 30.67 5.39
N GLU A 30 30.42 31.14 4.45
CA GLU A 30 28.98 30.92 4.46
C GLU A 30 28.77 29.43 4.22
N ASP A 31 28.28 28.80 5.28
CA ASP A 31 27.72 27.45 5.38
C ASP A 31 27.61 26.68 4.07
N VAL A 32 28.55 25.74 3.88
CA VAL A 32 28.27 24.53 3.12
C VAL A 32 27.18 23.81 3.88
N ASN A 33 25.91 24.12 3.57
CA ASN A 33 24.77 23.44 4.15
C ASN A 33 24.92 21.96 3.80
N ASP A 34 25.26 21.15 4.81
CA ASP A 34 25.53 19.73 4.70
C ASP A 34 24.23 19.01 4.31
N ASN A 35 23.99 18.96 3.01
CA ASN A 35 22.78 18.44 2.37
C ASN A 35 22.81 16.89 2.35
N SER A 36 23.54 16.25 3.26
CA SER A 36 23.68 14.80 3.39
C SER A 36 22.52 14.15 4.11
N TYR A 37 21.82 14.89 4.98
CA TYR A 37 20.69 14.39 5.76
C TYR A 37 19.34 14.95 5.29
N ILE A 38 18.29 14.15 5.51
CA ILE A 38 16.88 14.46 5.27
C ILE A 38 16.13 14.31 6.60
N GLU A 39 15.54 15.40 7.08
CA GLU A 39 14.61 15.35 8.22
C GLU A 39 13.22 14.92 7.72
N ILE A 40 12.64 13.90 8.35
CA ILE A 40 11.23 13.52 8.21
C ILE A 40 10.50 13.61 9.54
N THR A 41 9.17 13.63 9.50
CA THR A 41 8.32 13.36 10.66
C THR A 41 7.54 12.09 10.37
N ASP A 42 7.72 11.06 11.20
CA ASP A 42 7.08 9.77 10.99
C ASP A 42 5.63 9.72 11.55
N ALA A 43 4.95 8.58 11.42
CA ALA A 43 3.57 8.44 11.88
C ALA A 43 3.42 8.48 13.42
N ALA A 44 4.52 8.34 14.16
CA ALA A 44 4.56 8.51 15.62
C ALA A 44 4.84 9.98 16.03
N GLY A 45 4.94 10.91 15.06
CA GLY A 45 5.22 12.32 15.32
C GLY A 45 6.69 12.61 15.65
N ARG A 46 7.59 11.65 15.44
CA ARG A 46 9.02 11.78 15.76
C ARG A 46 9.75 12.42 14.59
N LYS A 47 10.64 13.37 14.88
CA LYS A 47 11.58 13.88 13.88
C LYS A 47 12.76 12.92 13.76
N VAL A 48 13.04 12.47 12.54
CA VAL A 48 14.13 11.52 12.25
C VAL A 48 14.99 12.09 11.14
N ASN A 49 16.30 12.19 11.39
CA ASN A 49 17.29 12.60 10.39
C ASN A 49 17.89 11.35 9.74
N ILE A 50 17.80 11.28 8.41
CA ILE A 50 18.17 10.11 7.62
C ILE A 50 19.23 10.53 6.61
N SER A 51 20.32 9.78 6.51
CA SER A 51 21.31 10.06 5.46
C SER A 51 20.74 9.71 4.09
N LYS A 52 21.05 10.51 3.07
CA LYS A 52 20.70 10.21 1.67
C LYS A 52 21.33 8.91 1.17
N SER A 53 22.45 8.48 1.78
CA SER A 53 23.13 7.23 1.46
C SER A 53 22.44 6.00 2.10
N SER A 54 21.65 6.19 3.16
CA SER A 54 21.10 5.11 3.99
C SER A 54 20.44 3.99 3.19
N LYS A 55 20.66 2.76 3.65
CA LYS A 55 19.92 1.58 3.23
C LYS A 55 18.78 1.26 4.19
N PHE A 56 17.86 0.43 3.74
CA PHE A 56 16.62 0.12 4.43
C PHE A 56 16.52 -1.37 4.75
N ILE A 57 16.18 -1.66 5.99
CA ILE A 57 15.69 -2.96 6.43
C ILE A 57 14.19 -2.81 6.65
N VAL A 58 13.40 -3.62 5.93
CA VAL A 58 11.94 -3.46 5.86
C VAL A 58 11.27 -4.52 6.71
N ILE A 59 10.81 -4.11 7.89
CA ILE A 59 9.98 -4.91 8.80
C ILE A 59 8.51 -4.49 8.62
N HIS A 60 8.04 -4.60 7.38
CA HIS A 60 6.70 -4.22 6.96
C HIS A 60 6.22 -5.17 5.86
N SER A 61 4.91 -5.41 5.74
CA SER A 61 4.37 -6.33 4.72
C SER A 61 4.01 -5.65 3.39
N LYS A 62 4.43 -4.40 3.19
CA LYS A 62 4.08 -3.58 2.02
C LYS A 62 5.35 -3.21 1.26
N THR A 63 6.12 -4.23 0.90
CA THR A 63 7.43 -4.08 0.23
C THR A 63 7.30 -3.59 -1.21
N GLU A 64 6.13 -3.80 -1.83
CA GLU A 64 5.77 -3.36 -3.17
C GLU A 64 5.96 -1.86 -3.37
N ILE A 65 5.77 -1.05 -2.31
CA ILE A 65 5.93 0.40 -2.37
C ILE A 65 7.36 0.80 -2.76
N PHE A 66 8.37 0.00 -2.40
CA PHE A 66 9.75 0.25 -2.80
C PHE A 66 9.94 0.07 -4.30
N ARG A 67 9.20 -0.83 -4.96
CA ARG A 67 9.24 -0.93 -6.43
C ARG A 67 8.52 0.24 -7.10
N ILE A 68 7.34 0.60 -6.60
CA ILE A 68 6.56 1.73 -7.10
C ILE A 68 7.39 3.03 -7.04
N LEU A 69 8.18 3.19 -5.97
CA LEU A 69 9.10 4.32 -5.76
C LEU A 69 10.46 4.14 -6.44
N ASP A 70 10.66 3.08 -7.23
CA ASP A 70 11.94 2.77 -7.89
C ASP A 70 13.14 2.76 -6.92
N ALA A 71 12.94 2.15 -5.76
CA ALA A 71 13.80 2.21 -4.58
C ALA A 71 14.20 0.81 -4.04
N GLU A 72 13.93 -0.27 -4.78
CA GLU A 72 14.30 -1.63 -4.32
C GLU A 72 15.81 -1.78 -4.07
N SER A 73 16.65 -1.04 -4.81
CA SER A 73 18.12 -1.01 -4.62
C SER A 73 18.58 -0.39 -3.29
N LYS A 74 17.66 0.25 -2.55
CA LYS A 74 17.92 0.79 -1.22
C LYS A 74 17.61 -0.21 -0.11
N VAL A 75 17.03 -1.37 -0.41
CA VAL A 75 16.63 -2.36 0.59
C VAL A 75 17.68 -3.47 0.71
N GLU A 76 18.04 -3.82 1.93
CA GLU A 76 19.07 -4.84 2.23
C GLU A 76 18.53 -6.01 3.06
N GLY A 77 17.31 -5.89 3.60
CA GLY A 77 16.66 -6.97 4.35
C GLY A 77 15.15 -6.81 4.39
N VAL A 78 14.43 -7.93 4.35
CA VAL A 78 12.95 -7.96 4.32
C VAL A 78 12.39 -9.08 5.19
N THR A 79 11.11 -9.01 5.50
CA THR A 79 10.44 -10.06 6.29
C THR A 79 10.38 -11.40 5.56
N ARG A 80 10.20 -12.48 6.33
CA ARG A 80 10.02 -13.84 5.80
C ARG A 80 8.87 -13.96 4.81
N TRP A 81 7.79 -13.18 4.96
CA TRP A 81 6.66 -13.24 4.03
C TRP A 81 7.05 -12.80 2.62
N THR A 82 7.94 -11.81 2.50
CA THR A 82 8.47 -11.37 1.20
C THR A 82 9.30 -12.46 0.53
N VAL A 83 10.12 -13.18 1.29
CA VAL A 83 11.03 -14.20 0.73
C VAL A 83 10.38 -15.58 0.55
N GLU A 84 9.35 -15.91 1.32
CA GLU A 84 8.72 -17.25 1.33
C GLU A 84 7.35 -17.27 0.65
N LEU A 85 6.54 -16.22 0.80
CA LEU A 85 5.11 -16.26 0.41
C LEU A 85 4.77 -15.35 -0.78
N ASN A 86 5.48 -14.24 -0.94
CA ASN A 86 5.16 -13.18 -1.90
C ASN A 86 6.29 -12.98 -2.93
N THR A 87 7.00 -14.04 -3.29
CA THR A 87 8.19 -14.00 -4.15
C THR A 87 7.88 -13.50 -5.56
N GLU A 88 6.75 -13.90 -6.14
CA GLU A 88 6.38 -13.52 -7.51
C GLU A 88 6.06 -12.03 -7.67
N VAL A 89 5.43 -11.42 -6.67
CA VAL A 89 5.21 -9.96 -6.64
C VAL A 89 6.44 -9.21 -6.12
N ASN A 90 7.44 -9.91 -5.58
CA ASN A 90 8.71 -9.35 -5.10
C ASN A 90 9.97 -9.98 -5.76
N PRO A 91 10.11 -10.03 -7.10
CA PRO A 91 11.21 -10.74 -7.78
C PRO A 91 12.63 -10.25 -7.47
N VAL A 92 12.77 -9.03 -6.94
CA VAL A 92 14.05 -8.47 -6.49
C VAL A 92 14.20 -8.69 -4.98
N LEU A 93 13.29 -8.11 -4.18
CA LEU A 93 13.39 -8.11 -2.72
C LEU A 93 13.31 -9.50 -2.09
N SER A 94 12.65 -10.47 -2.73
CA SER A 94 12.57 -11.84 -2.21
C SER A 94 13.91 -12.58 -2.19
N LYS A 95 14.95 -12.02 -2.81
CA LYS A 95 16.32 -12.58 -2.85
C LYS A 95 17.19 -12.03 -1.72
N LEU A 96 16.72 -11.04 -0.98
CA LEU A 96 17.44 -10.44 0.14
C LEU A 96 17.35 -11.32 1.39
N PRO A 97 18.26 -11.13 2.37
CA PRO A 97 18.16 -11.80 3.66
C PRO A 97 16.81 -11.59 4.36
N SER A 98 16.30 -12.68 4.94
CA SER A 98 15.10 -12.64 5.79
C SER A 98 15.46 -12.15 7.19
N ILE A 99 14.79 -11.08 7.63
CA ILE A 99 14.86 -10.58 9.01
C ILE A 99 13.79 -11.19 9.92
N GLY A 100 13.14 -12.28 9.49
CA GLY A 100 12.08 -12.95 10.24
C GLY A 100 10.73 -12.24 10.13
N GLY A 101 9.97 -12.21 11.23
CA GLY A 101 8.65 -11.59 11.31
C GLY A 101 8.67 -10.09 11.61
N PHE A 102 7.50 -9.51 11.90
CA PHE A 102 7.35 -8.11 12.32
C PHE A 102 6.86 -7.93 13.75
N SER A 103 6.63 -9.04 14.48
CA SER A 103 6.13 -9.03 15.86
C SER A 103 7.15 -9.55 16.85
N LYS A 104 6.93 -9.24 18.14
CA LYS A 104 7.76 -9.69 19.26
C LYS A 104 8.07 -11.19 19.17
N GLY A 105 9.35 -11.53 19.29
CA GLY A 105 9.86 -12.90 19.25
C GLY A 105 10.05 -13.49 17.85
N ASN A 106 9.54 -12.84 16.80
CA ASN A 106 9.68 -13.33 15.43
C ASN A 106 10.74 -12.59 14.62
N VAL A 107 11.20 -11.42 15.07
CA VAL A 107 12.25 -10.63 14.41
C VAL A 107 13.63 -11.28 14.63
N ASN A 108 14.39 -11.45 13.56
CA ASN A 108 15.77 -11.93 13.59
C ASN A 108 16.74 -10.75 13.74
N TYR A 109 17.00 -10.36 14.99
CA TYR A 109 17.90 -9.25 15.33
C TYR A 109 19.36 -9.53 14.94
N GLU A 110 19.82 -10.78 14.99
CA GLU A 110 21.18 -11.16 14.59
C GLU A 110 21.41 -10.86 13.11
N MET A 111 20.44 -11.21 12.24
CA MET A 111 20.51 -10.89 10.82
C MET A 111 20.50 -9.38 10.58
N ILE A 112 19.69 -8.62 11.33
CA ILE A 112 19.67 -7.15 11.22
C ILE A 112 21.04 -6.56 11.56
N TYR A 113 21.63 -6.96 12.70
CA TYR A 113 22.95 -6.47 13.09
C TYR A 113 24.04 -6.90 12.10
N LYS A 114 23.93 -8.08 11.50
CA LYS A 114 24.84 -8.51 10.43
C LYS A 114 24.79 -7.55 9.23
N ILE A 115 23.59 -7.26 8.72
CA ILE A 115 23.39 -6.34 7.59
C ILE A 115 23.97 -4.95 7.93
N VAL A 116 23.62 -4.41 9.10
CA VAL A 116 24.04 -3.06 9.51
C VAL A 116 25.55 -2.96 9.72
N ASN A 117 26.19 -4.01 10.24
CA ASN A 117 27.64 -4.01 10.44
C ASN A 117 28.45 -4.10 9.14
N ASP A 118 27.85 -4.62 8.07
CA ASP A 118 28.46 -4.66 6.74
C ASP A 118 28.29 -3.31 5.99
N SER A 119 27.45 -2.39 6.50
CA SER A 119 27.20 -1.07 5.93
C SER A 119 28.18 -0.01 6.49
N PRO A 120 28.84 0.79 5.63
CA PRO A 120 29.68 1.90 6.09
C PRO A 120 28.87 3.10 6.59
N GLU A 121 27.57 3.18 6.27
CA GLU A 121 26.67 4.31 6.51
C GLU A 121 25.59 3.97 7.54
N ASP A 122 24.87 4.98 8.05
CA ASP A 122 23.70 4.76 8.90
C ASP A 122 22.57 4.08 8.11
N ASP A 123 21.97 3.04 8.69
CA ASP A 123 20.85 2.32 8.11
C ASP A 123 19.52 2.71 8.75
N VAL A 124 18.45 2.46 8.01
CA VAL A 124 17.08 2.74 8.42
C VAL A 124 16.31 1.43 8.57
N ILE A 125 15.58 1.28 9.68
CA ILE A 125 14.59 0.23 9.83
C ILE A 125 13.19 0.86 9.70
N LEU A 126 12.45 0.39 8.71
CA LEU A 126 11.03 0.70 8.54
C LEU A 126 10.19 -0.32 9.30
N VAL A 127 9.38 0.15 10.25
CA VAL A 127 8.48 -0.68 11.05
C VAL A 127 7.06 -0.09 11.08
N TYR A 128 6.10 -0.91 11.49
CA TYR A 128 4.73 -0.47 11.76
C TYR A 128 4.64 0.51 12.94
N ASN A 129 3.74 1.50 12.85
CA ASN A 129 3.37 2.34 13.99
C ASN A 129 2.23 1.67 14.78
N GLN A 130 2.56 0.55 15.43
CA GLN A 130 1.62 -0.29 16.16
C GLN A 130 2.25 -0.79 17.47
N SER A 131 1.44 -0.92 18.52
CA SER A 131 1.93 -1.31 19.85
C SER A 131 2.64 -2.67 19.86
N TRP A 132 2.23 -3.60 19.00
CA TRP A 132 2.87 -4.91 18.87
C TRP A 132 4.25 -4.87 18.20
N ALA A 133 4.63 -3.74 17.58
CA ALA A 133 5.93 -3.51 16.96
C ALA A 133 6.90 -2.71 17.87
N ASP A 134 6.43 -2.15 18.99
CA ASP A 134 7.23 -1.26 19.85
C ASP A 134 8.46 -1.94 20.48
N ASP A 135 8.45 -3.27 20.66
CA ASP A 135 9.60 -4.04 21.15
C ASP A 135 10.82 -4.00 20.20
N ILE A 136 10.61 -3.66 18.92
CA ILE A 136 11.71 -3.55 17.96
C ILE A 136 12.59 -2.34 18.30
N GLU A 137 11.96 -1.23 18.67
CA GLU A 137 12.66 0.01 19.03
C GLU A 137 13.45 -0.16 20.32
N SER A 138 12.91 -0.84 21.34
CA SER A 138 13.65 -1.06 22.58
C SER A 138 14.90 -1.93 22.41
N LYS A 139 14.90 -2.86 21.44
CA LYS A 139 16.00 -3.79 21.16
C LYS A 139 17.05 -3.28 20.18
N ILE A 140 16.66 -2.41 19.25
CA ILE A 140 17.55 -1.91 18.19
C ILE A 140 17.84 -0.41 18.32
N GLY A 141 16.91 0.36 18.88
CA GLY A 141 16.96 1.82 18.94
C GLY A 141 18.05 2.41 19.83
N GLN A 142 18.91 1.59 20.44
CA GLN A 142 20.10 2.04 21.17
C GLN A 142 21.35 2.16 20.27
N SER A 143 21.28 1.76 19.00
CA SER A 143 22.40 1.88 18.06
C SER A 143 22.43 3.26 17.41
N ASP A 144 23.57 3.95 17.49
CA ASP A 144 23.76 5.25 16.82
C ASP A 144 23.68 5.13 15.28
N LYS A 145 24.04 3.95 14.74
CA LYS A 145 24.03 3.62 13.31
C LYS A 145 22.66 3.27 12.73
N ILE A 146 21.64 3.12 13.58
CA ILE A 146 20.32 2.66 13.13
C ILE A 146 19.27 3.74 13.44
N LYS A 147 18.58 4.21 12.41
CA LYS A 147 17.38 5.04 12.57
C LYS A 147 16.14 4.20 12.39
N ILE A 148 15.08 4.47 13.16
CA ILE A 148 13.80 3.77 13.05
C ILE A 148 12.75 4.75 12.56
N ILE A 149 12.03 4.37 11.50
CA ILE A 149 10.87 5.11 10.99
C ILE A 149 9.63 4.25 11.21
N LYS A 150 8.60 4.81 11.85
CA LYS A 150 7.32 4.17 12.09
C LYS A 150 6.28 4.65 11.07
N LEU A 151 5.80 3.76 10.19
CA LEU A 151 4.73 4.01 9.22
C LEU A 151 3.79 2.80 9.16
N ASN A 152 2.49 3.04 9.10
CA ASN A 152 1.44 2.06 8.82
C ASN A 152 1.11 1.93 7.32
N LEU A 153 1.51 2.91 6.49
CA LEU A 153 1.27 2.97 5.05
C LEU A 153 -0.23 2.75 4.72
N PHE A 154 -0.56 1.67 4.01
CA PHE A 154 -1.93 1.29 3.63
C PHE A 154 -2.83 0.86 4.81
N GLY A 155 -2.29 0.74 6.01
CA GLY A 155 -3.05 0.61 7.26
C GLY A 155 -3.53 1.94 7.83
N SER A 156 -3.12 3.08 7.29
CA SER A 156 -3.55 4.42 7.74
C SER A 156 -4.81 4.90 7.01
N ASN A 157 -5.49 5.89 7.57
CA ASN A 157 -6.60 6.58 6.91
C ASN A 157 -6.14 7.39 5.70
N GLU A 158 -4.89 7.81 5.65
CA GLU A 158 -4.32 8.66 4.59
C GLU A 158 -2.99 8.08 4.11
N PRO A 159 -3.01 6.91 3.44
CA PRO A 159 -1.78 6.22 3.04
C PRO A 159 -0.86 7.09 2.18
N GLN A 160 -1.42 8.00 1.39
CA GLN A 160 -0.67 8.95 0.57
C GLN A 160 0.31 9.81 1.39
N LYS A 161 -0.08 10.22 2.62
CA LYS A 161 0.80 11.02 3.50
C LYS A 161 2.02 10.23 3.95
N GLU A 162 1.80 8.98 4.36
CA GLU A 162 2.88 8.11 4.83
C GLU A 162 3.77 7.62 3.67
N ILE A 163 3.21 7.40 2.48
CA ILE A 163 3.97 7.12 1.27
C ILE A 163 4.84 8.32 0.89
N ALA A 164 4.34 9.55 1.05
CA ALA A 164 5.12 10.77 0.84
C ALA A 164 6.28 10.91 1.85
N ILE A 165 6.07 10.53 3.12
CA ILE A 165 7.13 10.47 4.13
C ILE A 165 8.21 9.47 3.73
N LEU A 166 7.82 8.25 3.35
CA LEU A 166 8.76 7.21 2.90
C LEU A 166 9.51 7.65 1.63
N ALA A 167 8.82 8.25 0.67
CA ALA A 167 9.43 8.74 -0.56
C ALA A 167 10.45 9.86 -0.29
N LYS A 168 10.15 10.78 0.62
CA LYS A 168 11.09 11.80 1.07
C LYS A 168 12.35 11.16 1.69
N ALA A 169 12.17 10.17 2.55
CA ALA A 169 13.29 9.43 3.15
C ALA A 169 14.16 8.69 2.11
N LEU A 170 13.56 8.28 0.98
CA LEU A 170 14.24 7.58 -0.12
C LEU A 170 14.78 8.52 -1.21
N GLY A 171 14.44 9.81 -1.19
CA GLY A 171 14.72 10.75 -2.28
C GLY A 171 13.96 10.42 -3.57
N LYS A 172 12.71 9.95 -3.45
CA LYS A 172 11.84 9.44 -4.52
C LYS A 172 10.51 10.18 -4.63
N GLU A 173 10.51 11.47 -4.33
CA GLU A 173 9.32 12.32 -4.31
C GLU A 173 8.65 12.43 -5.70
N ALA A 174 9.43 12.36 -6.78
CA ALA A 174 8.89 12.40 -8.14
C ALA A 174 8.10 11.13 -8.48
N GLU A 175 8.63 9.95 -8.14
CA GLU A 175 7.96 8.65 -8.28
C GLU A 175 6.69 8.61 -7.44
N CYS A 176 6.79 9.08 -6.20
CA CYS A 176 5.69 9.20 -5.27
C CYS A 176 4.56 10.07 -5.82
N LYS A 177 4.89 11.26 -6.34
CA LYS A 177 3.91 12.17 -6.94
C LYS A 177 3.17 11.52 -8.11
N ARG A 178 3.86 10.74 -8.97
CA ARG A 178 3.21 10.02 -10.07
C ARG A 178 2.18 9.00 -9.55
N TYR A 179 2.57 8.20 -8.57
CA TYR A 179 1.69 7.18 -7.98
C TYR A 179 0.51 7.79 -7.22
N ILE A 180 0.76 8.80 -6.37
CA ILE A 180 -0.29 9.48 -5.60
C ILE A 180 -1.29 10.19 -6.52
N ASN A 181 -0.83 10.86 -7.58
CA ASN A 181 -1.75 11.48 -8.54
C ASN A 181 -2.70 10.47 -9.18
N TRP A 182 -2.19 9.29 -9.55
CA TRP A 182 -3.03 8.21 -10.08
C TRP A 182 -3.98 7.65 -9.00
N PHE A 183 -3.46 7.38 -7.81
CA PHE A 183 -4.24 6.95 -6.63
C PHE A 183 -5.43 7.87 -6.40
N ASP A 184 -5.16 9.17 -6.25
CA ASP A 184 -6.15 10.19 -5.91
C ASP A 184 -7.16 10.39 -7.04
N SER A 185 -6.73 10.25 -8.31
CA SER A 185 -7.64 10.33 -9.46
C SER A 185 -8.72 9.24 -9.42
N LEU A 186 -8.37 8.01 -9.02
CA LEU A 186 -9.32 6.91 -8.89
C LEU A 186 -10.26 7.12 -7.71
N LEU A 187 -9.73 7.55 -6.56
CA LEU A 187 -10.57 7.88 -5.41
C LEU A 187 -11.56 9.01 -5.72
N LEU A 188 -11.10 10.08 -6.38
CA LEU A 188 -11.93 11.21 -6.75
C LEU A 188 -13.04 10.79 -7.74
N MET A 189 -12.71 9.93 -8.70
CA MET A 189 -13.69 9.38 -9.65
C MET A 189 -14.80 8.61 -8.92
N VAL A 190 -14.43 7.72 -8.00
CA VAL A 190 -15.41 6.96 -7.19
C VAL A 190 -16.23 7.92 -6.34
N GLN A 191 -15.57 8.80 -5.57
CA GLN A 191 -16.23 9.74 -4.67
C GLN A 191 -17.25 10.60 -5.41
N THR A 192 -16.91 11.09 -6.60
CA THR A 192 -17.81 11.92 -7.41
C THR A 192 -19.08 11.18 -7.81
N ARG A 193 -18.98 9.88 -8.13
CA ARG A 193 -20.12 9.07 -8.57
C ARG A 193 -21.04 8.63 -7.44
N VAL A 194 -20.49 8.48 -6.23
CA VAL A 194 -21.23 7.97 -5.05
C VAL A 194 -21.65 9.06 -4.07
N ARG A 195 -21.20 10.31 -4.25
CA ARG A 195 -21.42 11.42 -3.29
C ARG A 195 -22.90 11.66 -2.97
N ASP A 196 -23.76 11.56 -3.98
CA ASP A 196 -25.17 11.97 -3.86
C ASP A 196 -26.08 10.79 -3.47
N ILE A 197 -25.49 9.65 -3.05
CA ILE A 197 -26.24 8.47 -2.57
C ILE A 197 -26.68 8.71 -1.11
N PRO A 198 -27.99 8.74 -0.83
CA PRO A 198 -28.51 8.87 0.54
C PRO A 198 -28.04 7.73 1.46
N ASP A 199 -27.92 7.98 2.76
CA ASP A 199 -27.38 6.98 3.70
C ASP A 199 -28.26 5.73 3.81
N GLU A 200 -29.57 5.89 3.60
CA GLU A 200 -30.59 4.84 3.54
C GLU A 200 -30.50 3.97 2.29
N GLU A 201 -29.92 4.49 1.20
CA GLU A 201 -29.73 3.75 -0.06
C GLU A 201 -28.33 3.11 -0.15
N LYS A 202 -27.43 3.40 0.80
CA LYS A 202 -26.09 2.80 0.79
C LYS A 202 -26.15 1.31 1.03
N ILE A 203 -25.47 0.58 0.15
CA ILE A 203 -25.28 -0.87 0.25
C ILE A 203 -24.65 -1.24 1.60
N LYS A 204 -25.34 -2.05 2.40
CA LYS A 204 -24.83 -2.63 3.64
C LYS A 204 -23.84 -3.74 3.33
N VAL A 205 -22.62 -3.60 3.84
CA VAL A 205 -21.53 -4.52 3.56
C VAL A 205 -21.01 -5.16 4.84
N TYR A 206 -20.99 -6.49 4.84
CA TYR A 206 -20.30 -7.29 5.85
C TYR A 206 -18.91 -7.71 5.35
N TRP A 207 -17.90 -7.57 6.20
CA TRP A 207 -16.54 -8.04 5.94
C TRP A 207 -16.19 -9.18 6.89
N ASP A 208 -16.01 -10.37 6.34
CA ASP A 208 -15.61 -11.58 7.06
C ASP A 208 -14.12 -11.85 6.83
N ALA A 209 -13.28 -11.67 7.86
CA ALA A 209 -11.83 -11.86 7.79
C ALA A 209 -11.27 -12.74 8.92
N PRO A 210 -11.62 -14.03 8.94
CA PRO A 210 -11.10 -14.99 9.90
C PRO A 210 -9.65 -15.37 9.60
N SER A 211 -8.88 -15.72 10.63
CA SER A 211 -7.65 -16.49 10.43
C SER A 211 -7.98 -17.94 10.08
N GLU A 212 -9.04 -18.50 10.70
CA GLU A 212 -9.62 -19.82 10.45
C GLU A 212 -11.14 -19.76 10.69
N GLY A 213 -11.94 -20.47 9.89
CA GLY A 213 -13.39 -20.50 10.05
C GLY A 213 -14.10 -19.31 9.41
N TYR A 214 -15.10 -18.76 10.10
CA TYR A 214 -15.96 -17.63 9.70
C TYR A 214 -16.37 -16.80 10.95
N TYR A 215 -17.01 -15.66 10.72
CA TYR A 215 -17.58 -14.73 11.71
C TYR A 215 -16.61 -13.78 12.40
N ASN A 216 -15.38 -13.69 11.92
CA ASN A 216 -14.44 -12.70 12.42
C ASN A 216 -14.52 -11.44 11.56
N THR A 217 -14.63 -10.27 12.20
CA THR A 217 -14.73 -9.00 11.49
C THR A 217 -13.85 -7.94 12.15
N SER A 218 -13.95 -6.71 11.64
CA SER A 218 -13.30 -5.52 12.19
C SER A 218 -14.34 -4.43 12.42
N GLY A 219 -14.00 -3.44 13.22
CA GLY A 219 -14.90 -2.34 13.58
C GLY A 219 -14.60 -1.03 12.87
N GLY A 220 -15.18 0.06 13.38
CA GLY A 220 -14.97 1.40 12.85
C GLY A 220 -13.49 1.80 12.87
N GLY A 221 -13.06 2.50 11.81
CA GLY A 221 -11.65 2.90 11.63
C GLY A 221 -10.71 1.78 11.19
N SER A 222 -11.21 0.57 10.90
CA SER A 222 -10.41 -0.47 10.26
C SER A 222 -10.17 -0.17 8.77
N SER A 223 -9.16 -0.80 8.17
CA SER A 223 -8.92 -0.73 6.73
C SER A 223 -10.14 -1.16 5.90
N ALA A 224 -10.95 -2.11 6.41
CA ALA A 224 -12.19 -2.52 5.77
C ALA A 224 -13.26 -1.42 5.83
N ASP A 225 -13.48 -0.78 6.99
CA ASP A 225 -14.40 0.37 7.10
C ASP A 225 -14.01 1.49 6.13
N ILE A 226 -12.71 1.81 6.06
CA ILE A 226 -12.18 2.88 5.22
C ILE A 226 -12.45 2.61 3.74
N ILE A 227 -12.07 1.44 3.22
CA ILE A 227 -12.24 1.15 1.79
C ILE A 227 -13.71 0.98 1.41
N ILE A 228 -14.52 0.32 2.26
CA ILE A 228 -15.96 0.17 2.04
C ILE A 228 -16.65 1.53 2.02
N SER A 229 -16.34 2.39 2.99
CA SER A 229 -16.89 3.75 3.07
C SER A 229 -16.49 4.61 1.86
N ARG A 230 -15.23 4.51 1.41
CA ARG A 230 -14.74 5.22 0.20
C ARG A 230 -15.45 4.77 -1.08
N ALA A 231 -15.80 3.50 -1.16
CA ALA A 231 -16.58 2.94 -2.26
C ALA A 231 -18.09 3.30 -2.20
N GLY A 232 -18.52 4.05 -1.17
CA GLY A 232 -19.91 4.46 -0.99
C GLY A 232 -20.78 3.41 -0.28
N GLY A 233 -20.19 2.38 0.32
CA GLY A 233 -20.91 1.37 1.11
C GLY A 233 -21.10 1.77 2.57
N LYS A 234 -21.99 1.05 3.26
CA LYS A 234 -22.26 1.16 4.69
C LYS A 234 -21.70 -0.07 5.40
N PHE A 235 -20.58 0.10 6.09
CA PHE A 235 -19.96 -0.99 6.84
C PHE A 235 -20.78 -1.34 8.09
N ILE A 236 -21.39 -2.53 8.12
CA ILE A 236 -22.35 -2.88 9.18
C ILE A 236 -21.70 -2.98 10.57
N SER A 237 -20.43 -3.39 10.61
CA SER A 237 -19.66 -3.54 11.86
C SER A 237 -19.06 -2.23 12.37
N LYS A 238 -19.38 -1.07 11.77
CA LYS A 238 -18.72 0.21 12.08
C LYS A 238 -18.79 0.63 13.55
N LYS A 239 -19.83 0.20 14.28
CA LYS A 239 -19.99 0.51 15.72
C LYS A 239 -19.27 -0.48 16.64
N LEU A 240 -18.69 -1.55 16.11
CA LEU A 240 -17.91 -2.53 16.86
C LEU A 240 -16.47 -2.03 17.08
N PRO A 241 -15.72 -2.60 18.04
CA PRO A 241 -14.31 -2.27 18.22
C PRO A 241 -13.47 -2.62 16.99
N GLN A 242 -12.41 -1.85 16.75
CA GLN A 242 -11.65 -1.88 15.49
C GLN A 242 -11.08 -3.27 15.12
N SER A 243 -10.69 -4.09 16.09
CA SER A 243 -10.04 -5.40 15.86
C SER A 243 -10.44 -6.44 16.90
N GLY A 244 -10.20 -7.71 16.58
CA GLY A 244 -10.39 -8.82 17.53
C GLY A 244 -11.85 -9.19 17.76
N ILE A 245 -12.71 -8.97 16.77
CA ILE A 245 -14.15 -9.16 16.88
C ILE A 245 -14.58 -10.46 16.22
N SER A 246 -15.45 -11.19 16.91
CA SER A 246 -16.27 -12.24 16.35
C SER A 246 -17.75 -11.90 16.58
N VAL A 247 -18.58 -12.13 15.58
CA VAL A 247 -20.04 -11.87 15.62
C VAL A 247 -20.81 -13.18 15.60
N SER A 248 -22.07 -13.16 16.05
CA SER A 248 -22.92 -14.37 15.98
C SER A 248 -23.63 -14.48 14.63
N PRO A 249 -24.02 -15.71 14.21
CA PRO A 249 -24.89 -15.91 13.05
C PRO A 249 -26.18 -15.09 13.10
N GLU A 250 -26.80 -14.98 14.29
CA GLU A 250 -28.03 -14.21 14.50
C GLU A 250 -27.81 -12.72 14.29
N TRP A 251 -26.64 -12.20 14.71
CA TRP A 251 -26.29 -10.80 14.46
C TRP A 251 -26.18 -10.50 12.96
N ILE A 252 -25.55 -11.40 12.19
CA ILE A 252 -25.45 -11.25 10.72
C ILE A 252 -26.85 -11.25 10.08
N LEU A 253 -27.75 -12.13 10.51
CA LEU A 253 -29.14 -12.16 10.03
C LEU A 253 -29.91 -10.90 10.39
N GLN A 254 -29.68 -10.37 11.59
CA GLN A 254 -30.33 -9.15 12.05
C GLN A 254 -29.88 -7.92 11.26
N GLU A 255 -28.58 -7.79 11.00
CA GLU A 255 -28.04 -6.69 10.19
C GLU A 255 -28.41 -6.84 8.70
N ASN A 256 -28.54 -8.08 8.24
CA ASN A 256 -28.90 -8.49 6.88
C ASN A 256 -28.16 -7.66 5.81
N PRO A 257 -26.86 -7.94 5.58
CA PRO A 257 -26.06 -7.22 4.60
C PRO A 257 -26.57 -7.47 3.17
N ASP A 258 -26.45 -6.45 2.33
CA ASP A 258 -26.74 -6.53 0.90
C ASP A 258 -25.58 -7.20 0.14
N ILE A 259 -24.36 -7.06 0.68
CA ILE A 259 -23.13 -7.67 0.15
C ILE A 259 -22.29 -8.25 1.27
N ILE A 260 -21.73 -9.45 1.04
CA ILE A 260 -20.73 -10.07 1.91
C ILE A 260 -19.40 -10.12 1.15
N LEU A 261 -18.37 -9.55 1.76
CA LEU A 261 -17.00 -9.65 1.32
C LEU A 261 -16.25 -10.55 2.32
N ALA A 262 -15.58 -11.58 1.83
CA ALA A 262 -14.86 -12.55 2.65
C ALA A 262 -13.38 -12.57 2.28
N HIS A 263 -12.51 -12.54 3.28
CA HIS A 263 -11.10 -12.80 3.12
C HIS A 263 -10.90 -14.29 2.84
N PRO A 264 -10.15 -14.67 1.80
CA PRO A 264 -9.99 -16.06 1.36
C PRO A 264 -8.94 -16.83 2.16
N SER A 265 -8.70 -16.48 3.43
CA SER A 265 -7.76 -17.18 4.32
C SER A 265 -8.17 -18.64 4.51
N SER A 266 -9.44 -18.87 4.86
CA SER A 266 -10.01 -20.22 4.96
C SER A 266 -9.93 -20.96 3.62
N THR A 267 -10.26 -20.29 2.51
CA THR A 267 -10.11 -20.86 1.15
C THR A 267 -8.67 -21.25 0.85
N ARG A 268 -7.70 -20.41 1.19
CA ARG A 268 -6.27 -20.67 0.98
C ARG A 268 -5.81 -21.87 1.79
N LEU A 269 -6.25 -22.01 3.04
CA LEU A 269 -5.92 -23.16 3.88
C LEU A 269 -6.50 -24.47 3.31
N LEU A 270 -7.74 -24.43 2.80
CA LEU A 270 -8.42 -25.60 2.26
C LEU A 270 -7.94 -26.00 0.85
N THR A 271 -7.59 -25.02 0.02
CA THR A 271 -7.42 -25.24 -1.44
C THR A 271 -6.00 -24.97 -1.94
N GLY A 272 -5.20 -24.22 -1.17
CA GLY A 272 -3.91 -23.68 -1.61
C GLY A 272 -4.01 -22.46 -2.54
N VAL A 273 -5.21 -22.05 -2.94
CA VAL A 273 -5.42 -20.91 -3.85
C VAL A 273 -5.24 -19.60 -3.09
N LYS A 274 -4.42 -18.69 -3.64
CA LYS A 274 -4.30 -17.31 -3.14
C LYS A 274 -5.11 -16.37 -4.04
N PHE A 275 -5.44 -15.20 -3.50
CA PHE A 275 -6.16 -14.15 -4.21
C PHE A 275 -5.25 -12.95 -4.41
N ASP A 276 -4.21 -13.15 -5.21
CA ASP A 276 -3.12 -12.21 -5.43
C ASP A 276 -2.49 -12.35 -6.83
N TYR A 277 -1.45 -11.55 -7.06
CA TYR A 277 -0.62 -11.57 -8.27
C TYR A 277 0.04 -12.93 -8.56
N GLY A 278 0.44 -13.68 -7.52
CA GLY A 278 1.12 -14.97 -7.67
C GLY A 278 0.20 -16.08 -8.19
N SER A 279 -1.11 -15.85 -8.21
CA SER A 279 -2.09 -16.86 -8.58
C SER A 279 -2.42 -16.80 -10.06
N ALA A 280 -1.60 -17.48 -10.88
CA ALA A 280 -1.90 -17.73 -12.28
C ALA A 280 -2.41 -19.16 -12.48
N ALA A 281 -3.45 -19.35 -13.30
CA ALA A 281 -4.08 -20.65 -13.57
C ALA A 281 -4.65 -21.34 -12.30
N VAL A 282 -5.67 -20.71 -11.71
CA VAL A 282 -6.39 -21.22 -10.52
C VAL A 282 -7.35 -22.34 -10.88
N ASP A 283 -7.35 -23.42 -10.09
CA ASP A 283 -8.42 -24.43 -10.13
C ASP A 283 -9.70 -23.86 -9.53
N THR A 284 -10.56 -23.31 -10.40
CA THR A 284 -11.81 -22.67 -10.00
C THR A 284 -12.82 -23.63 -9.37
N THR A 285 -12.65 -24.95 -9.52
CA THR A 285 -13.52 -25.94 -8.87
C THR A 285 -13.31 -25.95 -7.36
N LYS A 286 -12.05 -25.85 -6.92
CA LYS A 286 -11.73 -25.75 -5.48
C LYS A 286 -12.26 -24.45 -4.88
N VAL A 287 -12.12 -23.35 -5.61
CA VAL A 287 -12.64 -22.05 -5.19
C VAL A 287 -14.17 -22.07 -5.10
N LEU A 288 -14.85 -22.70 -6.08
CA LEU A 288 -16.28 -22.89 -6.07
C LEU A 288 -16.74 -23.69 -4.84
N ASN A 289 -16.05 -24.77 -4.48
CA ASN A 289 -16.38 -25.57 -3.30
C ASN A 289 -16.26 -24.75 -2.01
N ALA A 290 -15.15 -24.03 -1.83
CA ALA A 290 -14.97 -23.15 -0.68
C ALA A 290 -16.02 -22.02 -0.64
N TRP A 291 -16.42 -21.50 -1.80
CA TRP A 291 -17.47 -20.49 -1.88
C TRP A 291 -18.84 -21.07 -1.52
N ASN A 292 -19.15 -22.30 -1.96
CA ASN A 292 -20.36 -23.01 -1.58
C ASN A 292 -20.43 -23.26 -0.07
N GLU A 293 -19.29 -23.55 0.58
CA GLU A 293 -19.22 -23.66 2.04
C GLU A 293 -19.50 -22.32 2.74
N LEU A 294 -18.90 -21.22 2.24
CA LEU A 294 -19.17 -19.87 2.75
C LEU A 294 -20.65 -19.51 2.65
N ILE A 295 -21.29 -19.68 1.49
CA ILE A 295 -22.71 -19.32 1.34
C ILE A 295 -23.67 -20.25 2.08
N ALA A 296 -23.23 -21.46 2.45
CA ALA A 296 -24.00 -22.39 3.27
C ALA A 296 -23.84 -22.14 4.79
N THR A 297 -22.89 -21.28 5.18
CA THR A 297 -22.56 -21.01 6.59
C THR A 297 -23.78 -20.43 7.33
N PRO A 298 -24.13 -20.93 8.53
CA PRO A 298 -25.23 -20.40 9.32
C PRO A 298 -25.15 -18.88 9.49
N GLY A 299 -26.29 -18.20 9.47
CA GLY A 299 -26.33 -16.74 9.51
C GLY A 299 -26.06 -16.09 8.16
N ILE A 300 -25.00 -16.51 7.45
CA ILE A 300 -24.69 -16.05 6.08
C ILE A 300 -25.74 -16.55 5.08
N SER A 301 -26.07 -17.84 5.12
CA SER A 301 -26.98 -18.50 4.18
C SER A 301 -28.41 -17.93 4.16
N GLY A 302 -28.84 -17.28 5.24
CA GLY A 302 -30.16 -16.66 5.35
C GLY A 302 -30.23 -15.20 4.90
N THR A 303 -29.10 -14.57 4.57
CA THR A 303 -29.03 -13.16 4.17
C THR A 303 -29.53 -12.93 2.74
N ASP A 304 -29.92 -11.69 2.46
CA ASP A 304 -30.26 -11.28 1.09
C ASP A 304 -29.04 -11.27 0.17
N ALA A 305 -27.84 -11.01 0.69
CA ALA A 305 -26.59 -11.16 -0.07
C ALA A 305 -26.44 -12.55 -0.70
N VAL A 306 -26.79 -13.64 0.01
CA VAL A 306 -26.77 -15.00 -0.57
C VAL A 306 -27.88 -15.19 -1.61
N LYS A 307 -29.10 -14.74 -1.32
CA LYS A 307 -30.24 -14.86 -2.26
C LYS A 307 -29.98 -14.13 -3.58
N GLU A 308 -29.34 -12.97 -3.51
CA GLU A 308 -28.97 -12.13 -4.66
C GLU A 308 -27.62 -12.49 -5.28
N LYS A 309 -26.93 -13.51 -4.75
CA LYS A 309 -25.60 -13.96 -5.20
C LYS A 309 -24.51 -12.89 -5.13
N LYS A 310 -24.57 -12.03 -4.10
CA LYS A 310 -23.62 -10.95 -3.81
C LYS A 310 -22.69 -11.29 -2.65
N VAL A 311 -22.04 -12.45 -2.73
CA VAL A 311 -21.03 -12.92 -1.78
C VAL A 311 -19.71 -13.12 -2.52
N TYR A 312 -18.64 -12.48 -2.07
CA TYR A 312 -17.37 -12.43 -2.80
C TYR A 312 -16.16 -12.73 -1.92
N PHE A 313 -15.21 -13.49 -2.44
CA PHE A 313 -13.85 -13.57 -1.92
C PHE A 313 -12.97 -12.45 -2.50
N ILE A 314 -12.27 -11.72 -1.65
CA ILE A 314 -11.36 -10.62 -2.03
C ILE A 314 -10.25 -10.45 -0.96
N ASP A 315 -9.00 -10.19 -1.38
CA ASP A 315 -7.86 -9.97 -0.48
C ASP A 315 -6.98 -8.79 -0.91
N ASP A 316 -6.06 -9.00 -1.86
CA ASP A 316 -4.96 -8.06 -2.18
C ASP A 316 -5.46 -6.64 -2.53
N LEU A 317 -6.65 -6.55 -3.13
CA LEU A 317 -7.31 -5.29 -3.48
C LEU A 317 -7.82 -4.48 -2.28
N MET A 318 -8.03 -5.12 -1.13
CA MET A 318 -8.48 -4.45 0.09
C MET A 318 -7.32 -3.74 0.80
N PHE A 319 -6.12 -4.32 0.72
CA PHE A 319 -5.00 -3.99 1.61
C PHE A 319 -3.68 -3.86 0.84
N GLY A 320 -3.37 -2.70 0.27
CA GLY A 320 -2.05 -2.48 -0.33
C GLY A 320 -2.03 -1.41 -1.42
N PRO A 321 -0.96 -1.35 -2.21
CA PRO A 321 -0.84 -0.34 -3.25
C PRO A 321 -1.80 -0.50 -4.43
N SER A 322 -2.47 -1.64 -4.56
CA SER A 322 -3.59 -1.84 -5.50
C SER A 322 -4.93 -1.34 -4.95
N GLN A 323 -5.00 -0.88 -3.68
CA GLN A 323 -6.22 -0.41 -3.01
C GLN A 323 -7.04 0.64 -3.79
N PRO A 324 -6.45 1.59 -4.54
CA PRO A 324 -7.23 2.50 -5.39
C PRO A 324 -8.12 1.75 -6.38
N VAL A 325 -7.58 0.70 -7.00
CA VAL A 325 -8.34 -0.16 -7.92
C VAL A 325 -9.34 -1.00 -7.14
N GLY A 326 -8.97 -1.51 -5.96
CA GLY A 326 -9.92 -2.18 -5.07
C GLY A 326 -11.12 -1.31 -4.70
N THR A 327 -10.92 -0.02 -4.45
CA THR A 327 -12.00 0.94 -4.17
C THR A 327 -12.94 1.06 -5.37
N VAL A 328 -12.40 1.09 -6.59
CA VAL A 328 -13.19 1.08 -7.83
C VAL A 328 -13.97 -0.23 -7.99
N VAL A 329 -13.34 -1.38 -7.71
CA VAL A 329 -13.99 -2.69 -7.77
C VAL A 329 -15.17 -2.76 -6.80
N LEU A 330 -14.97 -2.34 -5.54
CA LEU A 330 -16.04 -2.29 -4.56
C LEU A 330 -17.16 -1.35 -4.99
N ALA A 331 -16.84 -0.15 -5.50
CA ALA A 331 -17.85 0.79 -5.96
C ALA A 331 -18.68 0.24 -7.14
N LYS A 332 -18.04 -0.50 -8.06
CA LYS A 332 -18.73 -1.20 -9.15
C LYS A 332 -19.59 -2.36 -8.64
N LEU A 333 -19.15 -3.11 -7.62
CA LEU A 333 -19.98 -4.13 -6.97
C LEU A 333 -21.21 -3.52 -6.29
N PHE A 334 -21.06 -2.35 -5.67
CA PHE A 334 -22.13 -1.71 -4.92
C PHE A 334 -23.14 -1.03 -5.87
N TYR A 335 -22.64 -0.39 -6.93
CA TYR A 335 -23.43 0.43 -7.83
C TYR A 335 -23.08 0.15 -9.31
N PRO A 336 -23.34 -1.05 -9.84
CA PRO A 336 -22.86 -1.48 -11.16
C PRO A 336 -23.25 -0.54 -12.29
N GLU A 337 -24.46 0.02 -12.26
CA GLU A 337 -24.94 0.97 -13.28
C GLU A 337 -24.14 2.28 -13.31
N LYS A 338 -23.71 2.79 -12.15
CA LYS A 338 -22.89 4.01 -12.05
C LYS A 338 -21.45 3.81 -12.52
N PHE A 339 -21.02 2.56 -12.67
CA PHE A 339 -19.65 2.17 -13.05
C PHE A 339 -19.63 1.23 -14.26
N ALA A 340 -20.67 1.27 -15.10
CA ALA A 340 -20.79 0.41 -16.28
C ALA A 340 -19.68 0.68 -17.32
N ASP A 341 -19.22 1.92 -17.43
CA ASP A 341 -18.13 2.37 -18.30
C ASP A 341 -16.73 2.04 -17.77
N ILE A 342 -16.63 1.54 -16.54
CA ILE A 342 -15.34 1.26 -15.89
C ILE A 342 -14.94 -0.20 -16.08
N ASN A 343 -13.72 -0.40 -16.56
CA ASN A 343 -13.06 -1.70 -16.66
C ASN A 343 -11.93 -1.80 -15.61
N PRO A 344 -12.15 -2.48 -14.47
CA PRO A 344 -11.12 -2.60 -13.44
C PRO A 344 -9.93 -3.47 -13.85
N ARG A 345 -10.08 -4.37 -14.84
CA ARG A 345 -8.98 -5.18 -15.40
C ARG A 345 -7.91 -4.29 -16.01
N GLU A 346 -8.30 -3.31 -16.82
CA GLU A 346 -7.36 -2.37 -17.44
C GLU A 346 -6.66 -1.48 -16.40
N MET A 347 -7.36 -1.13 -15.30
CA MET A 347 -6.76 -0.39 -14.20
C MET A 347 -5.73 -1.22 -13.43
N LEU A 348 -6.01 -2.49 -13.14
CA LEU A 348 -5.03 -3.41 -12.55
C LEU A 348 -3.86 -3.63 -13.50
N LYS A 349 -4.13 -3.82 -14.79
CA LYS A 349 -3.09 -3.97 -15.80
C LYS A 349 -2.16 -2.77 -15.82
N TYR A 350 -2.70 -1.55 -15.87
CA TYR A 350 -1.92 -0.32 -15.77
C TYR A 350 -1.11 -0.26 -14.46
N TYR A 351 -1.71 -0.62 -13.32
CA TYR A 351 -1.00 -0.67 -12.04
C TYR A 351 0.21 -1.61 -12.09
N TYR A 352 0.03 -2.84 -12.57
CA TYR A 352 1.11 -3.81 -12.61
C TYR A 352 2.18 -3.45 -13.65
N GLU A 353 1.80 -3.08 -14.86
CA GLU A 353 2.75 -2.81 -15.95
C GLU A 353 3.50 -1.49 -15.74
N TYR A 354 2.82 -0.43 -15.29
CA TYR A 354 3.42 0.90 -15.16
C TYR A 354 4.11 1.13 -13.81
N PHE A 355 3.42 0.85 -12.69
CA PHE A 355 3.97 1.12 -11.36
C PHE A 355 4.78 -0.06 -10.81
N MET A 356 4.26 -1.29 -10.94
CA MET A 356 4.98 -2.46 -10.47
C MET A 356 6.01 -2.98 -11.48
N LYS A 357 6.02 -2.51 -12.74
CA LYS A 357 6.93 -3.02 -13.78
C LYS A 357 6.88 -4.55 -13.90
N LEU A 358 5.68 -5.11 -13.79
CA LEU A 358 5.37 -6.53 -13.86
C LEU A 358 4.27 -6.78 -14.89
N ASP A 359 4.32 -7.91 -15.58
CA ASP A 359 3.24 -8.32 -16.48
C ASP A 359 1.95 -8.53 -15.68
N TYR A 360 0.81 -8.07 -16.21
CA TYR A 360 -0.46 -8.28 -15.54
C TYR A 360 -0.88 -9.76 -15.54
N LYS A 361 -1.06 -10.30 -14.34
CA LYS A 361 -1.63 -11.63 -14.07
C LYS A 361 -2.26 -11.66 -12.68
N GLY A 362 -2.75 -12.81 -12.24
CA GLY A 362 -3.27 -13.02 -10.89
C GLY A 362 -4.77 -13.33 -10.85
N PHE A 363 -5.26 -13.57 -9.64
CA PHE A 363 -6.66 -13.86 -9.35
C PHE A 363 -7.10 -13.04 -8.14
N TYR A 364 -8.04 -12.11 -8.30
CA TYR A 364 -8.25 -11.05 -7.30
C TYR A 364 -9.65 -11.03 -6.68
N LEU A 365 -10.63 -11.65 -7.33
CA LEU A 365 -12.03 -11.62 -6.92
C LEU A 365 -12.74 -12.89 -7.39
N TYR A 366 -13.59 -13.46 -6.52
CA TYR A 366 -14.48 -14.56 -6.89
C TYR A 366 -15.86 -14.42 -6.23
N PRO A 367 -16.98 -14.57 -6.97
CA PRO A 367 -17.06 -14.69 -8.42
C PRO A 367 -16.46 -13.47 -9.13
N ASN A 368 -15.84 -13.70 -10.27
CA ASN A 368 -15.13 -12.66 -11.01
C ASN A 368 -16.11 -11.74 -11.75
N ILE A 369 -15.89 -10.41 -11.68
CA ILE A 369 -16.63 -9.39 -12.43
C ILE A 369 -15.75 -8.56 -13.39
N PHE A 370 -14.46 -8.91 -13.51
CA PHE A 370 -13.48 -8.23 -14.37
C PHE A 370 -13.69 -8.49 -15.87
N ASP A 371 -14.60 -9.39 -16.23
CA ASP A 371 -14.93 -9.80 -17.61
C ASP A 371 -16.32 -9.33 -18.05
N LEU A 372 -17.00 -8.50 -17.25
CA LEU A 372 -18.36 -8.01 -17.47
C LEU A 372 -18.41 -6.56 -17.96
#